data_AF-A0A9X4MAZ3-F1
#
_entry.id   AF-A0A9X4MAZ3-F1
#
_cell.length_a   1.000
_cell.length_b   1.000
_cell.length_c   1.000
_cell.angle_alpha   90.00
_cell.angle_beta   90.00
_cell.angle_gamma   90.00
#
_symmetry.space_group_name_H-M   'P 1'
#
loop_
_entity.id
_entity.type
_entity.pdbx_description
1 polymer ?
#
loop_
_entity_poly.entity_id
_entity_poly.type
_entity_poly.pdbx_seq_one_letter_code
_entity_poly.pdbx_strand_id
1 'polypeptide(L)'
;MSDSSFSLTTDWQSLSPEKLILLLKCLLMIKALPEAALEETVEELESISRFYANRFPQSSLPVIPASTIKGKLKQVQVRPTITLES
;
A
#
# COMPACT_ATOMS: atom_id res chain seq x y z
N MET A 1 -37.03 13.35 -13.01
CA MET A 1 -35.71 13.39 -12.34
C MET A 1 -35.32 11.94 -12.16
N SER A 2 -34.17 11.54 -12.70
CA SER A 2 -33.72 10.15 -12.61
C SER A 2 -33.15 9.93 -11.22
N ASP A 3 -33.80 9.10 -10.41
CA ASP A 3 -33.33 8.75 -9.07
C ASP A 3 -32.13 7.80 -9.22
N SER A 4 -30.93 8.37 -9.32
CA SER A 4 -29.66 7.64 -9.39
C SER A 4 -29.45 6.86 -8.09
N SER A 5 -29.66 5.55 -8.14
CA SER A 5 -29.53 4.65 -6.99
C SER A 5 -28.15 3.99 -6.96
N PHE A 6 -27.31 4.42 -6.03
CA PHE A 6 -26.01 3.81 -5.77
C PHE A 6 -26.20 2.52 -4.94
N SER A 7 -25.86 1.36 -5.52
CA SER A 7 -25.85 0.08 -4.82
C SER A 7 -24.42 -0.49 -4.80
N LEU A 8 -23.96 -0.91 -3.63
CA LEU A 8 -22.62 -1.43 -3.43
C LEU A 8 -22.71 -2.79 -2.75
N THR A 9 -22.31 -3.84 -3.45
CA THR A 9 -22.18 -5.19 -2.90
C THR A 9 -20.76 -5.36 -2.40
N THR A 10 -20.60 -5.55 -1.09
CA THR A 10 -19.29 -5.82 -0.48
C THR A 10 -19.47 -6.89 0.59
N ASP A 11 -18.51 -7.81 0.69
CA ASP A 11 -18.53 -8.82 1.74
C ASP A 11 -18.09 -8.19 3.07
N TRP A 12 -19.07 -7.67 3.80
CA TRP A 12 -18.91 -6.96 5.06
C TRP A 12 -18.23 -7.80 6.14
N GLN A 13 -18.33 -9.15 6.06
CA GLN A 13 -17.76 -10.05 7.07
C GLN A 13 -16.25 -10.21 6.95
N SER A 14 -15.69 -9.93 5.77
CA SER A 14 -14.24 -10.03 5.51
C SER A 14 -13.44 -8.79 5.96
N LEU A 15 -14.11 -7.69 6.29
CA LEU A 15 -13.48 -6.41 6.58
C LEU A 15 -13.23 -6.22 8.08
N SER A 16 -12.03 -5.76 8.43
CA SER A 16 -11.75 -5.33 9.79
C SER A 16 -12.60 -4.11 10.17
N PRO A 17 -12.92 -3.88 11.46
CA PRO A 17 -13.73 -2.76 11.91
C PRO A 17 -13.22 -1.39 11.44
N GLU A 18 -11.90 -1.20 11.41
CA GLU A 18 -11.26 0.03 10.93
C GLU A 18 -11.52 0.28 9.44
N LYS A 19 -11.50 -0.77 8.63
CA LYS A 19 -11.79 -0.70 7.19
C LYS A 19 -13.26 -0.46 6.92
N LEU A 20 -14.15 -1.02 7.74
CA LEU A 20 -15.60 -0.74 7.68
C LEU A 20 -15.90 0.73 7.95
N ILE A 21 -15.27 1.31 8.99
CA ILE A 21 -15.41 2.74 9.31
C ILE A 21 -14.90 3.59 8.14
N LEU A 22 -13.78 3.22 7.53
CA LEU A 22 -13.25 3.92 6.37
C LEU A 22 -14.20 3.85 5.16
N LEU A 23 -14.77 2.67 4.89
CA LEU A 23 -15.77 2.49 3.82
C LEU A 23 -16.99 3.38 4.03
N LEU A 24 -17.52 3.43 5.26
CA LEU A 24 -18.65 4.32 5.62
C LEU A 24 -18.32 5.79 5.37
N LYS A 25 -17.12 6.24 5.73
CA LYS A 25 -16.66 7.62 5.46
C LYS A 25 -16.59 7.89 3.96
N CYS A 26 -16.04 6.97 3.18
CA CYS A 26 -15.98 7.11 1.72
C CYS A 26 -17.38 7.20 1.12
N LEU A 27 -18.32 6.34 1.53
CA LEU A 27 -19.71 6.37 1.07
C LEU A 27 -20.41 7.70 1.39
N LEU A 28 -20.18 8.24 2.59
CA LEU A 28 -20.69 9.56 2.99
C LEU A 28 -20.14 10.69 2.11
N MET A 29 -18.85 10.67 1.79
CA MET A 29 -18.25 11.68 0.91
C MET A 29 -18.80 11.56 -0.51
N ILE A 30 -18.93 10.33 -1.03
CA ILE A 30 -19.45 10.07 -2.38
C ILE A 30 -20.90 10.57 -2.52
N LYS A 31 -21.73 10.40 -1.48
CA LYS A 31 -23.11 10.91 -1.47
C LYS A 31 -23.22 12.43 -1.47
N ALA A 32 -22.18 13.14 -1.03
CA ALA A 32 -22.15 14.60 -1.00
C ALA A 32 -21.65 15.21 -2.33
N LEU A 33 -21.16 14.39 -3.26
CA LEU A 33 -20.63 14.86 -4.53
C LEU A 33 -21.76 15.16 -5.55
N PRO A 34 -21.59 16.18 -6.42
CA PRO A 34 -22.42 16.35 -7.60
C PRO A 34 -22.32 15.15 -8.54
N GLU A 35 -23.38 14.89 -9.32
CA GLU A 35 -23.47 13.73 -10.21
C GLU A 35 -22.32 13.67 -11.24
N ALA A 36 -21.88 14.82 -11.77
CA ALA A 36 -20.73 14.89 -12.67
C ALA A 36 -19.41 14.48 -12.00
N ALA A 37 -19.21 14.83 -10.73
CA ALA A 37 -18.02 14.43 -9.97
C ALA A 37 -18.08 12.95 -9.57
N LEU A 38 -19.30 12.40 -9.42
CA LEU A 38 -19.50 10.98 -9.15
C LEU A 38 -19.06 10.12 -10.33
N GLU A 39 -19.43 10.50 -11.55
CA GLU A 39 -19.03 9.79 -12.78
C GLU A 39 -17.51 9.76 -12.95
N GLU A 40 -16.84 10.92 -12.82
CA GLU A 40 -15.37 11.01 -12.84
C GLU A 40 -14.72 10.15 -11.74
N THR A 41 -15.27 10.17 -10.52
CA THR A 41 -14.76 9.37 -9.40
C THR A 41 -14.88 7.86 -9.68
N VAL A 42 -15.96 7.43 -10.33
CA VAL A 42 -16.17 6.02 -10.70
C VAL A 42 -15.14 5.58 -11.74
N GLU A 43 -14.92 6.38 -12.79
CA GLU A 43 -13.94 6.07 -13.84
C GLU A 43 -12.51 5.95 -13.29
N GLU A 44 -12.10 6.88 -12.42
CA GLU A 44 -10.79 6.86 -11.77
C GLU A 44 -10.64 5.65 -10.83
N LEU A 45 -11.66 5.35 -10.02
CA LEU A 45 -11.62 4.22 -9.11
C LEU A 45 -11.56 2.89 -9.87
N GLU A 46 -12.26 2.78 -11.00
CA GLU A 46 -12.22 1.61 -11.86
C GLU A 46 -10.84 1.46 -12.53
N SER A 47 -10.23 2.55 -12.98
CA SER A 47 -8.86 2.57 -13.51
C SER A 47 -7.85 2.06 -12.47
N ILE A 48 -7.94 2.54 -11.23
CA ILE A 48 -7.11 2.07 -10.11
C ILE A 48 -7.34 0.58 -9.86
N SER A 49 -8.60 0.14 -9.81
CA SER A 49 -8.95 -1.27 -9.61
C SER A 49 -8.32 -2.17 -10.69
N ARG A 50 -8.50 -1.82 -11.97
CA ARG A 50 -7.92 -2.56 -13.11
C ARG A 50 -6.39 -2.58 -13.06
N PHE A 51 -5.77 -1.46 -12.68
CA PHE A 51 -4.32 -1.37 -12.53
C PHE A 51 -3.80 -2.35 -11.48
N TYR A 52 -4.44 -2.43 -10.31
CA TYR A 52 -4.04 -3.37 -9.27
C TYR A 52 -4.41 -4.82 -9.59
N ALA A 53 -5.55 -5.08 -10.25
CA ALA A 53 -5.90 -6.41 -10.72
C ALA A 53 -4.84 -6.96 -11.70
N ASN A 54 -4.33 -6.11 -12.60
CA ASN A 54 -3.29 -6.47 -13.56
C ASN A 54 -1.87 -6.55 -12.94
N ARG A 55 -1.62 -5.87 -11.82
CA ARG A 55 -0.35 -5.86 -11.08
C ARG A 55 -0.28 -6.84 -9.91
N PHE A 56 -1.34 -7.57 -9.63
CA PHE A 56 -1.34 -8.70 -8.71
C PHE A 56 -1.15 -10.07 -9.41
N PRO A 57 -0.20 -10.28 -10.35
CA PRO A 57 0.30 -11.63 -10.52
C PRO A 57 1.27 -11.91 -9.36
N GLN A 58 0.92 -12.92 -8.57
CA GLN A 58 1.84 -13.75 -7.79
C GLN A 58 2.33 -13.16 -6.47
N SER A 59 1.68 -13.60 -5.40
CA SER A 59 2.11 -13.61 -4.00
C SER A 59 3.42 -14.42 -3.75
N SER A 60 4.34 -14.48 -4.70
CA SER A 60 5.65 -15.11 -4.56
C SER A 60 6.74 -14.05 -4.44
N LEU A 61 6.58 -13.11 -3.50
CA LEU A 61 7.75 -12.41 -2.99
C LEU A 61 8.64 -13.48 -2.32
N PRO A 62 9.86 -13.76 -2.81
CA PRO A 62 10.74 -14.68 -2.12
C PRO A 62 11.06 -14.04 -0.78
N VAL A 63 10.45 -14.56 0.29
CA VAL A 63 10.80 -14.20 1.66
C VAL A 63 12.20 -14.76 1.88
N ILE A 64 13.22 -13.95 1.63
CA ILE A 64 14.58 -14.27 2.04
C ILE A 64 14.55 -14.27 3.57
N PRO A 65 14.72 -15.42 4.25
CA PRO A 65 14.69 -15.45 5.70
C PRO A 65 15.82 -14.57 6.22
N ALA A 66 15.52 -13.72 7.20
CA ALA A 66 16.54 -12.89 7.85
C ALA A 66 17.61 -13.81 8.46
N SER A 67 18.80 -13.86 7.84
CA SER A 67 19.92 -14.61 8.37
C SER A 67 20.77 -13.70 9.25
N THR A 68 20.91 -14.06 10.52
CA THR A 68 21.80 -13.35 11.44
C THR A 68 23.20 -13.91 11.28
N ILE A 69 24.09 -13.16 10.64
CA ILE A 69 25.51 -13.53 10.53
C ILE A 69 26.19 -13.14 11.85
N LYS A 70 26.50 -14.14 12.70
CA LYS A 70 27.29 -13.94 13.92
C LYS A 70 28.77 -13.95 13.58
N GLY A 71 29.36 -12.77 13.40
CA GLY A 71 30.81 -12.58 13.24
C GLY A 71 31.46 -12.00 14.50
N LYS A 72 32.68 -12.41 14.84
CA LYS A 72 33.52 -11.70 15.82
C LYS A 72 34.31 -10.63 15.09
N LEU A 73 34.13 -9.36 15.46
CA LEU A 73 34.98 -8.27 14.98
C LEU A 73 36.41 -8.52 15.49
N LYS A 74 37.37 -8.64 14.58
CA LYS A 74 38.79 -8.66 14.97
C LYS A 74 39.13 -7.29 15.55
N GLN A 75 39.92 -7.30 16.63
CA GLN A 75 40.38 -6.09 17.32
C GLN A 75 41.02 -5.13 16.31
N VAL A 76 40.64 -3.85 16.39
CA VAL A 76 41.16 -2.78 15.53
C VAL A 76 42.68 -2.78 15.64
N GLN A 77 43.35 -3.18 14.56
CA GLN A 77 44.80 -3.11 14.47
C GLN A 77 45.15 -1.67 14.06
N VAL A 78 45.65 -0.88 15.00
CA VAL A 78 46.09 0.49 14.75
C VAL A 78 47.22 0.43 13.74
N ARG A 79 47.00 0.99 12.54
CA ARG A 79 48.02 1.04 11.49
C ARG A 79 49.15 1.96 11.99
N PRO A 80 50.43 1.55 11.93
CA PRO A 80 51.51 2.43 12.36
C PRO A 80 51.56 3.69 11.47
N THR A 81 51.78 4.83 12.11
CA THR A 81 51.90 6.14 11.45
C THR A 81 53.06 6.11 10.47
N ILE A 82 52.79 6.45 9.21
CA ILE A 82 53.82 6.58 8.18
C ILE A 82 54.51 7.93 8.41
N THR A 83 55.77 7.90 8.85
CA THR A 83 56.63 9.09 8.88
C THR A 83 57.36 9.20 7.54
N LEU A 84 57.28 10.37 6.91
CA LEU A 84 58.13 10.72 5.78
C LEU A 84 59.44 11.28 6.36
N GLU A 85 60.53 10.55 6.18
CA GLU A 85 61.88 11.05 6.46
C GLU A 85 62.17 12.21 5.49
N SER A 86 62.58 13.35 6.06
CA SER A 86 62.86 14.62 5.37
C SER A 86 64.19 14.66 4.64
#